data_AF-A0A1I7HX77-F1
#
_entry.id   AF-A0A1I7HX77-F1
#
_cell.length_a   1.000
_cell.length_b   1.000
_cell.length_c   1.000
_cell.angle_alpha   90.00
_cell.angle_beta   90.00
_cell.angle_gamma   90.00
#
_symmetry.space_group_name_H-M   'P 1'
#
loop_
_entity.id
_entity.type
_entity.pdbx_description
1 polymer ?
#
loop_
_entity_poly.entity_id
_entity_poly.type
_entity_poly.pdbx_seq_one_letter_code
_entity_poly.pdbx_strand_id
1 'polypeptide(L)'
;MLSVIEEITGDGITLDADHVRARIGDWRGRINDLYRQVTDWFPHLCVRQGDTTVMNEEMMRAYGVPPVRLPILRLSDAAVEVAAFVPDGLWIIGVNGRLDLSTRSGRFLILDRAGLFETPRWTIAPALDRLAAEPLSQAALATAMA
;
A
#
# COMPACT_ATOMS: atom_id res chain seq x y z
N MET A 1 -30.90 -1.24 9.85
CA MET A 1 -29.61 -0.52 10.02
C MET A 1 -28.85 -0.80 8.73
N LEU A 2 -29.01 0.09 7.73
CA LEU A 2 -28.33 -0.04 6.45
C LEU A 2 -26.84 0.17 6.70
N SER A 3 -26.04 -0.88 6.56
CA SER A 3 -24.59 -0.77 6.66
C SER A 3 -24.09 0.06 5.48
N VAL A 4 -23.24 1.03 5.76
CA VAL A 4 -22.55 1.96 4.85
C VAL A 4 -21.93 1.29 3.60
N ILE A 5 -21.88 -0.03 3.54
CA ILE A 5 -21.33 -0.86 2.46
C ILE A 5 -22.30 -1.03 1.28
N GLU A 6 -23.62 -0.91 1.45
CA GLU A 6 -24.57 -1.03 0.31
C GLU A 6 -24.57 0.20 -0.61
N GLU A 7 -23.97 1.32 -0.20
CA GLU A 7 -24.01 2.59 -0.94
C GLU A 7 -22.78 2.84 -1.85
N ILE A 8 -21.83 1.90 -1.96
CA ILE A 8 -20.60 2.07 -2.79
C ILE A 8 -20.46 1.01 -3.88
N THR A 9 -21.54 0.69 -4.59
CA THR A 9 -21.44 0.03 -5.89
C THR A 9 -22.30 0.77 -6.90
N GLY A 10 -21.95 2.03 -7.17
CA GLY A 10 -22.52 2.81 -8.27
C GLY A 10 -22.37 2.16 -9.65
N ASP A 11 -21.56 1.11 -9.76
CA ASP A 11 -21.22 0.41 -11.01
C ASP A 11 -21.83 -1.01 -11.13
N GLY A 12 -22.74 -1.41 -10.23
CA GLY A 12 -23.37 -2.75 -10.29
C GLY A 12 -22.43 -3.92 -9.98
N ILE A 13 -21.27 -3.65 -9.36
CA ILE A 13 -20.35 -4.68 -8.88
C ILE A 13 -21.00 -5.41 -7.70
N THR A 14 -21.21 -6.72 -7.83
CA THR A 14 -21.63 -7.54 -6.68
C THR A 14 -20.43 -7.78 -5.79
N LEU A 15 -20.49 -7.28 -4.56
CA LEU A 15 -19.46 -7.52 -3.56
C LEU A 15 -19.65 -8.94 -2.99
N ASP A 16 -18.77 -9.86 -3.37
CA ASP A 16 -18.73 -11.24 -2.87
C ASP A 16 -17.30 -11.66 -2.49
N ALA A 17 -17.16 -12.91 -2.02
CA ALA A 17 -15.88 -13.45 -1.61
C ALA A 17 -14.85 -13.52 -2.76
N ASP A 18 -15.29 -13.71 -4.00
CA ASP A 18 -14.40 -13.80 -5.15
C ASP A 18 -13.90 -12.41 -5.55
N HIS A 19 -14.77 -11.40 -5.50
CA HIS A 19 -14.37 -10.00 -5.65
C HIS A 19 -13.36 -9.59 -4.58
N VAL A 20 -13.60 -9.92 -3.31
CA VAL A 20 -12.65 -9.65 -2.22
C VAL A 20 -11.31 -10.34 -2.47
N ARG A 21 -11.29 -11.60 -2.90
CA ARG A 21 -10.05 -12.31 -3.27
C ARG A 21 -9.33 -11.66 -4.45
N ALA A 22 -10.07 -11.25 -5.48
CA ALA A 22 -9.51 -10.57 -6.65
C ALA A 22 -8.86 -9.23 -6.26
N ARG A 23 -9.52 -8.45 -5.41
CA ARG A 23 -8.99 -7.20 -4.84
C ARG A 23 -7.70 -7.42 -4.06
N ILE A 24 -7.63 -8.46 -3.24
CA ILE A 24 -6.42 -8.83 -2.48
C ILE A 24 -5.28 -9.24 -3.45
N GLY A 25 -5.61 -10.01 -4.49
CA GLY A 25 -4.66 -10.45 -5.50
C GLY A 25 -4.05 -9.27 -6.28
N ASP A 26 -4.91 -8.37 -6.77
CA ASP A 26 -4.52 -7.11 -7.41
C ASP A 26 -3.64 -6.27 -6.48
N TRP A 27 -4.07 -6.05 -5.24
CA TRP A 27 -3.30 -5.29 -4.25
C TRP A 27 -1.90 -5.84 -4.01
N ARG A 28 -1.77 -7.17 -3.87
CA ARG A 28 -0.48 -7.83 -3.72
C ARG A 28 0.40 -7.63 -4.95
N GLY A 29 -0.17 -7.68 -6.15
CA GLY A 29 0.53 -7.39 -7.40
C GLY A 29 1.09 -5.98 -7.41
N ARG A 30 0.26 -4.98 -7.07
CA ARG A 30 0.65 -3.57 -7.01
C ARG A 30 1.79 -3.30 -6.03
N ILE A 31 1.72 -3.90 -4.83
CA ILE A 31 2.79 -3.79 -3.82
C ILE A 31 4.11 -4.34 -4.38
N ASN A 32 4.07 -5.54 -4.97
CA ASN A 32 5.28 -6.17 -5.51
C ASN A 32 5.89 -5.36 -6.66
N ASP A 33 5.07 -4.79 -7.52
CA ASP A 33 5.53 -3.95 -8.63
C ASP A 33 6.12 -2.63 -8.13
N LEU A 34 5.48 -2.00 -7.13
CA LEU A 34 6.04 -0.82 -6.46
C LEU A 34 7.39 -1.14 -5.82
N TYR A 35 7.53 -2.28 -5.13
CA TYR A 35 8.79 -2.67 -4.49
C TYR A 35 9.91 -2.92 -5.49
N ARG A 36 9.58 -3.50 -6.66
CA ARG A 36 10.54 -3.65 -7.76
C ARG A 36 10.98 -2.28 -8.27
N GLN A 37 10.03 -1.38 -8.53
CA GLN A 37 10.32 -0.01 -8.98
C GLN A 37 11.20 0.76 -7.98
N VAL A 38 10.90 0.67 -6.68
CA VAL A 38 11.71 1.30 -5.62
C VAL A 38 13.11 0.70 -5.57
N THR A 39 13.24 -0.62 -5.73
CA THR A 39 14.56 -1.29 -5.79
C THR A 39 15.37 -0.80 -6.99
N ASP A 40 14.74 -0.64 -8.14
CA ASP A 40 15.37 -0.14 -9.36
C ASP A 40 15.82 1.33 -9.22
N TRP A 41 15.08 2.13 -8.46
CA TRP A 41 15.45 3.52 -8.16
C TRP A 41 16.68 3.65 -7.25
N PHE A 42 16.96 2.66 -6.40
CA PHE A 42 18.05 2.74 -5.41
C PHE A 42 18.92 1.48 -5.41
N PRO A 43 19.63 1.18 -6.53
CA PRO A 43 20.40 -0.06 -6.68
C PRO A 43 21.61 -0.16 -5.74
N HIS A 44 21.98 0.93 -5.08
CA HIS A 44 23.07 0.97 -4.10
C HIS A 44 22.62 0.56 -2.69
N LEU A 45 21.31 0.49 -2.42
CA LEU A 45 20.78 0.10 -1.11
C LEU A 45 20.64 -1.43 -1.02
N CYS A 46 20.87 -1.96 0.16
CA CYS A 46 20.58 -3.35 0.47
C CYS A 46 19.07 -3.54 0.66
N VAL A 47 18.49 -4.46 -0.12
CA VAL A 47 17.07 -4.79 -0.08
C VAL A 47 16.82 -6.02 0.78
N ARG A 48 15.85 -5.94 1.71
CA ARG A 48 15.37 -7.09 2.50
C ARG A 48 13.86 -7.23 2.35
N GLN A 49 13.41 -8.39 1.88
CA GLN A 49 11.98 -8.72 1.65
C GLN A 49 11.52 -9.98 2.40
N GLY A 50 12.22 -10.38 3.47
CA GLY A 50 11.90 -11.60 4.24
C GLY A 50 10.77 -11.43 5.26
N ASP A 51 10.43 -10.19 5.60
CA ASP A 51 9.40 -9.89 6.59
C ASP A 51 8.02 -9.78 5.94
N THR A 52 6.98 -10.11 6.71
CA THR A 52 5.60 -9.98 6.26
C THR A 52 4.71 -9.38 7.34
N THR A 53 3.63 -8.73 6.93
CA THR A 53 2.53 -8.31 7.80
C THR A 53 1.27 -9.09 7.48
N VAL A 54 0.39 -9.28 8.48
CA VAL A 54 -0.88 -9.99 8.30
C VAL A 54 -1.98 -8.99 8.01
N MET A 55 -2.62 -9.12 6.85
CA MET A 55 -3.83 -8.39 6.51
C MET A 55 -5.04 -9.26 6.86
N ASN A 56 -5.87 -8.76 7.78
CA ASN A 56 -7.12 -9.36 8.21
C ASN A 56 -8.13 -8.23 8.43
N GLU A 57 -8.63 -7.66 7.34
CA GLU A 57 -9.55 -6.51 7.40
C GLU A 57 -11.00 -6.97 7.61
N GLU A 58 -11.87 -6.04 8.02
CA GLU A 58 -13.29 -6.32 8.28
C GLU A 58 -14.00 -6.91 7.06
N MET A 59 -13.70 -6.39 5.87
CA MET A 59 -14.21 -6.90 4.59
C MET A 59 -13.84 -8.36 4.36
N MET A 60 -12.64 -8.78 4.74
CA MET A 60 -12.23 -10.18 4.61
C MET A 60 -13.06 -11.07 5.53
N ARG A 61 -13.26 -10.65 6.78
CA ARG A 61 -14.07 -11.40 7.74
C ARG A 61 -15.54 -11.49 7.33
N ALA A 62 -16.12 -10.38 6.87
CA ALA A 62 -17.51 -10.30 6.45
C ALA A 62 -17.84 -11.30 5.32
N TYR A 63 -16.89 -11.54 4.42
CA TYR A 63 -17.04 -12.42 3.27
C TYR A 63 -16.32 -13.78 3.42
N GLY A 64 -15.90 -14.15 4.63
CA GLY A 64 -15.27 -15.44 4.91
C GLY A 64 -13.94 -15.67 4.17
N VAL A 65 -13.22 -14.60 3.82
CA VAL A 65 -11.90 -14.68 3.19
C VAL A 65 -10.82 -14.74 4.28
N PRO A 66 -9.94 -15.76 4.25
CA PRO A 66 -8.93 -15.94 5.30
C PRO A 66 -7.87 -14.82 5.26
N PRO A 67 -7.23 -14.52 6.40
CA PRO A 67 -6.11 -13.58 6.47
C PRO A 67 -4.99 -13.93 5.48
N VAL A 68 -4.32 -12.91 4.96
CA VAL A 68 -3.17 -13.08 4.05
C VAL A 68 -1.92 -12.41 4.60
N ARG A 69 -0.75 -12.89 4.17
CA ARG A 69 0.53 -12.26 4.47
C ARG A 69 0.97 -11.39 3.30
N LEU A 70 1.24 -10.12 3.56
CA LEU A 70 1.76 -9.16 2.59
C LEU A 70 3.25 -8.90 2.86
N PRO A 71 4.07 -8.74 1.82
CA PRO A 71 5.51 -8.51 1.98
C PRO A 71 5.77 -7.12 2.57
N ILE A 72 6.83 -7.02 3.38
CA ILE A 72 7.39 -5.75 3.83
C ILE A 72 8.69 -5.53 3.07
N LEU A 73 8.90 -4.32 2.54
CA LEU A 73 10.17 -3.92 1.95
C LEU A 73 10.96 -3.13 2.98
N ARG A 74 12.19 -3.56 3.27
CA ARG A 74 13.17 -2.77 4.03
C ARG A 74 14.36 -2.43 3.16
N LEU A 75 14.79 -1.18 3.22
CA LEU A 75 15.99 -0.67 2.55
C LEU A 75 17.01 -0.28 3.61
N SER A 76 18.26 -0.65 3.40
CA SER A 76 19.38 -0.30 4.28
C SER A 76 20.53 0.28 3.48
N ASP A 77 21.17 1.31 4.03
CA ASP A 77 22.48 1.76 3.57
C ASP A 77 23.54 1.13 4.47
N ALA A 78 24.37 0.26 3.88
CA ALA A 78 25.19 -0.70 4.60
C ALA A 78 24.38 -1.51 5.64
N ALA A 79 24.61 -1.28 6.93
CA ALA A 79 23.93 -1.99 8.02
C ALA A 79 22.79 -1.19 8.66
N VAL A 80 22.52 0.03 8.20
CA VAL A 80 21.57 0.93 8.85
C VAL A 80 20.33 1.08 8.01
N GLU A 81 19.17 0.72 8.56
CA GLU A 81 17.88 0.89 7.91
C GLU A 81 17.64 2.38 7.58
N VAL A 82 17.23 2.64 6.33
CA VAL A 82 16.89 3.99 5.84
C VAL A 82 15.40 4.11 5.54
N ALA A 83 14.74 3.01 5.19
CA ALA A 83 13.31 2.98 4.93
C ALA A 83 12.71 1.60 5.20
N ALA A 84 11.47 1.59 5.70
CA ALA A 84 10.62 0.41 5.80
C ALA A 84 9.22 0.73 5.25
N PHE A 85 8.76 -0.06 4.28
CA PHE A 85 7.45 0.03 3.66
C PHE A 85 6.58 -1.10 4.18
N VAL A 86 5.50 -0.77 4.84
CA VAL A 86 4.59 -1.73 5.48
C VAL A 86 3.20 -1.56 4.89
N PRO A 87 2.63 -2.57 4.20
CA PRO A 87 1.23 -2.56 3.81
C PRO A 87 0.33 -2.45 5.04
N ASP A 88 -0.61 -1.53 5.01
CA ASP A 88 -1.45 -1.26 6.19
C ASP A 88 -2.93 -1.55 5.93
N GLY A 89 -3.49 -1.10 4.81
CA GLY A 89 -4.90 -1.34 4.51
C GLY A 89 -5.25 -1.21 3.03
N LEU A 90 -6.14 -2.07 2.57
CA LEU A 90 -6.67 -2.10 1.21
C LEU A 90 -8.01 -1.35 1.09
N TRP A 91 -8.89 -1.46 2.09
CA TRP A 91 -10.22 -0.83 2.05
C TRP A 91 -10.21 0.52 2.76
N ILE A 92 -9.49 1.49 2.18
CA ILE A 92 -9.41 2.86 2.68
C ILE A 92 -10.30 3.77 1.82
N ILE A 93 -11.14 4.59 2.45
CA ILE A 93 -12.05 5.49 1.73
C ILE A 93 -11.25 6.45 0.84
N GLY A 94 -11.63 6.51 -0.44
CA GLY A 94 -11.07 7.43 -1.43
C GLY A 94 -9.73 7.01 -2.05
N VAL A 95 -9.18 5.86 -1.69
CA VAL A 95 -7.92 5.34 -2.26
C VAL A 95 -7.97 3.82 -2.45
N ASN A 96 -7.09 3.31 -3.29
CA ASN A 96 -6.97 1.91 -3.66
C ASN A 96 -5.87 1.19 -2.87
N GLY A 97 -5.77 1.51 -1.59
CA GLY A 97 -4.81 0.93 -0.66
C GLY A 97 -3.74 1.90 -0.17
N ARG A 98 -3.12 1.51 0.94
CA ARG A 98 -2.17 2.30 1.72
C ARG A 98 -0.97 1.46 2.15
N LEU A 99 0.21 2.05 2.01
CA LEU A 99 1.43 1.62 2.68
C LEU A 99 1.87 2.72 3.63
N ASP A 100 2.34 2.32 4.81
CA ASP A 100 3.09 3.19 5.70
C ASP A 100 4.57 3.12 5.31
N LEU A 101 5.21 4.28 5.20
CA LEU A 101 6.65 4.42 5.01
C LEU A 101 7.26 5.01 6.28
N SER A 102 8.15 4.27 6.92
CA SER A 102 8.97 4.76 8.03
C SER A 102 10.38 5.01 7.53
N THR A 103 10.92 6.20 7.76
CA THR A 103 12.29 6.60 7.43
C THR A 103 12.95 7.21 8.66
N ARG A 104 14.22 7.63 8.52
CA ARG A 104 14.91 8.36 9.61
C ARG A 104 14.34 9.76 9.83
N SER A 105 13.86 10.43 8.78
CA SER A 105 13.30 11.78 8.87
C SER A 105 11.82 11.80 9.25
N GLY A 106 11.12 10.67 9.21
CA GLY A 106 9.79 10.58 9.80
C GLY A 106 8.93 9.45 9.26
N ARG A 107 7.61 9.65 9.37
CA ARG A 107 6.60 8.75 8.85
C ARG A 107 5.84 9.41 7.71
N PHE A 108 5.65 8.63 6.66
CA PHE A 108 4.96 9.03 5.44
C PHE A 108 3.88 8.00 5.12
N LEU A 109 2.88 8.43 4.36
CA LEU A 109 1.87 7.57 3.78
C LEU A 109 2.14 7.47 2.28
N ILE A 110 2.05 6.26 1.76
CA ILE A 110 1.99 6.01 0.31
C ILE A 110 0.59 5.50 0.00
N LEU A 111 -0.10 6.21 -0.90
CA LEU A 111 -1.50 5.95 -1.25
C LEU A 111 -1.63 5.67 -2.75
N ASP A 112 -2.30 4.58 -3.12
CA ASP A 112 -2.71 4.35 -4.51
C ASP A 112 -4.00 5.14 -4.77
N ARG A 113 -3.99 6.12 -5.67
CA ARG A 113 -5.19 6.90 -6.04
C ARG A 113 -5.88 6.38 -7.31
N ALA A 114 -5.51 5.21 -7.81
CA ALA A 114 -6.16 4.57 -8.95
C ALA A 114 -7.59 4.11 -8.62
N GLY A 115 -8.41 3.90 -9.65
CA GLY A 115 -9.65 3.14 -9.50
C GLY A 115 -9.38 1.64 -9.27
N LEU A 116 -10.43 0.87 -8.98
CA LEU A 116 -10.31 -0.58 -8.81
C LEU A 116 -9.78 -1.21 -10.10
N PHE A 117 -8.73 -2.03 -10.01
CA PHE A 117 -8.10 -2.73 -11.15
C PHE A 117 -7.51 -1.83 -12.24
N GLU A 118 -7.42 -0.51 -12.04
CA GLU A 118 -6.74 0.42 -12.96
C GLU A 118 -5.23 0.47 -12.73
N THR A 119 -4.44 1.05 -13.62
CA THR A 119 -3.00 1.26 -13.36
C THR A 119 -2.78 2.09 -12.08
N PRO A 120 -1.90 1.65 -11.14
CA PRO A 120 -1.65 2.37 -9.89
C PRO A 120 -1.23 3.83 -10.08
N ARG A 121 -1.74 4.72 -9.23
CA ARG A 121 -1.38 6.14 -9.16
C ARG A 121 -0.85 6.44 -7.76
N TRP A 122 0.40 6.04 -7.52
CA TRP A 122 1.04 6.19 -6.22
C TRP A 122 1.33 7.65 -5.88
N THR A 123 0.97 8.03 -4.66
CA THR A 123 1.28 9.34 -4.06
C THR A 123 1.96 9.15 -2.73
N ILE A 124 2.78 10.11 -2.31
CA ILE A 124 3.45 10.15 -1.00
C ILE A 124 3.08 11.45 -0.26
N ALA A 125 2.88 11.37 1.05
CA ALA A 125 2.62 12.53 1.90
C ALA A 125 3.20 12.32 3.31
N PRO A 126 3.60 13.37 4.04
CA PRO A 126 3.88 13.27 5.46
C PRO A 126 2.66 12.74 6.23
N ALA A 127 2.86 11.86 7.21
CA ALA A 127 1.75 11.24 7.93
C ALA A 127 0.85 12.24 8.68
N LEU A 128 1.43 13.37 9.10
CA LEU A 128 0.74 14.47 9.80
C LEU A 128 0.13 15.52 8.86
N ASP A 129 0.49 15.50 7.56
CA ASP A 129 -0.05 16.44 6.57
C ASP A 129 -0.38 15.69 5.26
N ARG A 130 -1.54 15.03 5.28
CA ARG A 130 -2.00 14.19 4.16
C ARG A 130 -2.43 15.00 2.94
N LEU A 131 -2.64 16.30 3.09
CA LEU A 131 -3.06 17.19 2.00
C LEU A 131 -1.86 17.59 1.14
N ALA A 132 -0.65 17.57 1.70
CA ALA A 132 0.61 17.76 0.98
C ALA A 132 1.02 16.53 0.13
N ALA A 133 0.05 15.75 -0.36
CA ALA A 133 0.32 14.57 -1.17
C ALA A 133 0.83 14.95 -2.56
N GLU A 134 1.93 14.35 -2.97
CA GLU A 134 2.53 14.50 -4.29
C GLU A 134 2.70 13.15 -4.98
N PRO A 135 2.88 13.10 -6.32
CA PRO A 135 3.18 11.85 -7.03
C PRO A 135 4.44 11.17 -6.46
N LEU A 136 4.35 9.86 -6.19
CA LEU A 136 5.50 9.11 -5.76
C LEU A 136 6.51 8.99 -6.91
N SER A 137 7.70 9.52 -6.69
CA SER A 137 8.83 9.48 -7.61
C SER A 137 10.10 9.14 -6.86
N GLN A 138 11.17 8.79 -7.58
CA GLN A 138 12.50 8.58 -6.99
C GLN A 138 12.95 9.81 -6.18
N ALA A 139 12.74 11.03 -6.68
CA ALA A 139 13.16 12.26 -6.01
C ALA A 139 12.36 12.55 -4.73
N ALA A 140 11.03 12.37 -4.78
CA ALA A 140 10.16 12.50 -3.61
C ALA A 140 10.54 11.48 -2.52
N LEU A 141 10.78 10.23 -2.92
CA LEU A 141 11.18 9.17 -2.00
C LEU A 141 12.59 9.40 -1.44
N ALA A 142 13.55 9.86 -2.25
CA ALA A 142 14.87 10.24 -1.77
C ALA A 142 14.80 11.36 -0.72
N THR A 143 13.95 12.36 -0.95
CA THR A 143 13.70 13.45 0.01
C THR A 143 13.10 12.92 1.31
N ALA A 144 12.17 11.96 1.23
CA ALA A 144 11.57 11.33 2.40
C ALA A 144 12.54 10.42 3.18
N MET A 145 13.62 9.93 2.55
CA MET A 145 14.62 9.06 3.19
C MET A 145 15.84 9.81 3.75
N ALA A 146 16.11 11.01 3.23
CA ALA A 146 17.18 11.91 3.71
C ALA A 146 16.90 12.38 5.14
#